data_AF-A0A6G1FV34-F1
#
_entry.id   AF-A0A6G1FV34-F1
#
_cell.length_a   1.000
_cell.length_b   1.000
_cell.length_c   1.000
_cell.angle_alpha   90.00
_cell.angle_beta   90.00
_cell.angle_gamma   90.00
#
_symmetry.space_group_name_H-M   'P 1'
#
loop_
_entity.id
_entity.type
_entity.pdbx_description
1 polymer ?
#
loop_
_entity_poly.entity_id
_entity_poly.type
_entity_poly.pdbx_seq_one_letter_code
_entity_poly.pdbx_strand_id
1 'polypeptide(L)'
;MYLSYWIQHLQKSNVQLDDNDQGHRFLQEHLLHWLETLGWMKKVSEGIHAIVSLESTTALYRCPQLPRFVYDMKRFILYSRSAIEQAPLQTYCSTLVFAPEGSMVKRQFRDCACRWLRRLPKMNHDWNALLQTLEGHSGLVYAVAFAPDGKTLVSASYDRTVKLWDAGSGVLQQTLDIGNTIYALTFFDDSTSLRAVLGSLPILSPLSSGIGVTSLQYPSSIFINDLWISSHTERVIWLPPEYRPRFIAVYECIVAFGYTSGRVMTMKLTL
;
A
#
# COMPACT_ATOMS: atom_id res chain seq x y z
N MET A 1 19.15 4.76 -9.56
CA MET A 1 19.95 3.55 -9.82
C MET A 1 20.91 3.23 -8.66
N TYR A 2 21.75 4.18 -8.22
CA TYR A 2 22.73 3.96 -7.15
C TYR A 2 22.16 3.46 -5.81
N LEU A 3 21.05 4.01 -5.29
CA LEU A 3 20.50 3.57 -4.00
C LEU A 3 20.01 2.12 -4.03
N SER A 4 19.34 1.69 -5.10
CA SER A 4 18.84 0.31 -5.23
C SER A 4 19.97 -0.71 -5.26
N TYR A 5 21.06 -0.41 -5.98
CA TYR A 5 22.27 -1.24 -5.99
C TYR A 5 23.01 -1.19 -4.65
N TRP A 6 23.05 -0.03 -3.99
CA TRP A 6 23.67 0.13 -2.68
C TRP A 6 22.95 -0.70 -1.61
N ILE A 7 21.60 -0.70 -1.59
CA ILE A 7 20.81 -1.53 -0.67
C ILE A 7 21.04 -3.02 -0.95
N GLN A 8 21.08 -3.43 -2.22
CA GLN A 8 21.41 -4.82 -2.58
C GLN A 8 22.83 -5.21 -2.15
N HIS A 9 23.80 -4.30 -2.30
CA HIS A 9 25.16 -4.53 -1.87
C HIS A 9 25.26 -4.62 -0.34
N LEU A 10 24.55 -3.78 0.40
CA LEU A 10 24.44 -3.84 1.86
C LEU A 10 23.91 -5.18 2.35
N GLN A 11 22.81 -5.65 1.76
CA GLN A 11 22.23 -6.95 2.10
C GLN A 11 23.23 -8.10 1.89
N LYS A 12 24.08 -8.01 0.87
CA LYS A 12 25.10 -9.04 0.58
C LYS A 12 26.35 -8.91 1.45
N SER A 13 26.70 -7.70 1.87
CA SER A 13 27.97 -7.43 2.57
C SER A 13 27.85 -7.46 4.09
N ASN A 14 26.64 -7.59 4.65
CA ASN A 14 26.36 -7.66 6.10
C ASN A 14 26.96 -6.48 6.89
N VAL A 15 27.19 -5.35 6.22
CA VAL A 15 27.76 -4.13 6.80
C VAL A 15 26.72 -3.48 7.72
N GLN A 16 27.14 -3.09 8.92
CA GLN A 16 26.30 -2.38 9.88
C GLN A 16 25.95 -0.98 9.32
N LEU A 17 24.65 -0.66 9.34
CA LEU A 17 24.14 0.67 9.04
C LEU A 17 24.09 1.47 10.34
N ASP A 18 24.64 2.68 10.31
CA ASP A 18 24.69 3.57 11.47
C ASP A 18 24.03 4.92 11.18
N ASP A 19 23.52 5.56 12.23
CA ASP A 19 23.03 6.93 12.14
C ASP A 19 24.14 7.87 11.63
N ASN A 20 23.85 8.58 10.54
CA ASN A 20 24.76 9.52 9.86
C ASN A 20 25.91 8.85 9.10
N ASP A 21 25.79 7.56 8.78
CA ASP A 21 26.62 6.94 7.76
C ASP A 21 26.39 7.57 6.37
N GLN A 22 27.16 7.13 5.37
CA GLN A 22 27.02 7.65 4.01
C GLN A 22 25.63 7.36 3.41
N GLY A 23 25.00 6.26 3.83
CA GLY A 23 23.65 5.89 3.40
C GLY A 23 22.59 6.85 3.90
N HIS A 24 22.61 7.12 5.21
CA HIS A 24 21.69 8.04 5.87
C HIS A 24 21.84 9.45 5.30
N ARG A 25 23.08 9.93 5.08
CA ARG A 25 23.30 11.25 4.47
C ARG A 25 22.82 11.32 3.04
N PHE A 26 23.09 10.29 2.24
CA PHE A 26 22.56 10.23 0.87
C PHE A 26 21.03 10.30 0.87
N LEU A 27 20.35 9.57 1.76
CA LEU A 27 18.90 9.65 1.89
C LEU A 27 18.44 11.05 2.31
N GLN A 28 19.13 11.69 3.24
CA GLN A 28 18.80 13.04 3.72
C GLN A 28 19.01 14.14 2.67
N GLU A 29 19.93 13.96 1.72
CA GLU A 29 20.27 14.97 0.72
C GLU A 29 19.61 14.71 -0.64
N HIS A 30 19.51 13.44 -1.04
CA HIS A 30 19.19 13.03 -2.41
C HIS A 30 17.92 12.20 -2.55
N LEU A 31 17.15 11.94 -1.48
CA LEU A 31 15.91 11.16 -1.56
C LEU A 31 14.96 11.66 -2.66
N LEU A 32 14.61 12.94 -2.68
CA LEU A 32 13.64 13.46 -3.65
C LEU A 32 14.16 13.41 -5.09
N HIS A 33 15.43 13.74 -5.30
CA HIS A 33 16.06 13.62 -6.62
C HIS A 33 16.11 12.15 -7.07
N TRP A 34 16.41 11.23 -6.16
CA TRP A 34 16.36 9.80 -6.45
C TRP A 34 14.95 9.34 -6.82
N LEU A 35 13.90 9.78 -6.11
CA LEU A 35 12.51 9.49 -6.47
C LEU A 35 12.11 10.04 -7.83
N GLU A 36 12.57 11.26 -8.18
CA GLU A 36 12.36 11.82 -9.52
C GLU A 36 13.00 10.94 -10.59
N THR A 37 14.25 10.49 -10.39
CA THR A 37 14.91 9.60 -11.35
C THR A 37 14.15 8.28 -11.50
N LEU A 38 13.57 7.75 -10.42
CA LEU A 38 12.75 6.55 -10.47
C LEU A 38 11.43 6.79 -11.19
N GLY A 39 10.80 7.94 -10.99
CA GLY A 39 9.60 8.39 -11.71
C GLY A 39 9.86 8.40 -13.22
N TRP A 40 10.93 9.07 -13.65
CA TRP A 40 11.32 9.13 -15.07
C TRP A 40 11.63 7.77 -15.66
N MET A 41 12.26 6.87 -14.89
CA MET A 41 12.54 5.51 -15.33
C MET A 41 11.32 4.58 -15.25
N LYS A 42 10.17 5.03 -14.75
CA LYS A 42 8.99 4.20 -14.43
C LYS A 42 9.32 3.02 -13.51
N LYS A 43 10.26 3.24 -12.59
CA LYS A 43 10.83 2.25 -11.66
C LYS A 43 10.56 2.59 -10.19
N VAL A 44 9.57 3.46 -9.89
CA VAL A 44 9.18 3.84 -8.51
C VAL A 44 8.88 2.60 -7.67
N SER A 45 8.18 1.65 -8.26
CA SER A 45 7.98 0.27 -7.85
C SER A 45 9.24 -0.42 -7.27
N GLU A 46 10.32 -0.45 -8.06
CA GLU A 46 11.60 -1.06 -7.66
C GLU A 46 12.24 -0.28 -6.49
N GLY A 47 12.08 1.04 -6.48
CA GLY A 47 12.50 1.90 -5.37
C GLY A 47 11.77 1.59 -4.07
N ILE A 48 10.46 1.43 -4.11
CA ILE A 48 9.66 1.05 -2.94
C ILE A 48 10.10 -0.32 -2.42
N HIS A 49 10.32 -1.30 -3.31
CA HIS A 49 10.86 -2.60 -2.90
C HIS A 49 12.23 -2.49 -2.21
N ALA A 50 13.12 -1.63 -2.72
CA ALA A 50 14.41 -1.39 -2.09
C ALA A 50 14.25 -0.77 -0.70
N ILE A 51 13.28 0.13 -0.51
CA ILE A 51 13.00 0.75 0.80
C ILE A 51 12.37 -0.24 1.77
N VAL A 52 11.42 -1.06 1.35
CA VAL A 52 10.84 -2.12 2.19
C VAL A 52 11.94 -3.09 2.63
N SER A 53 12.86 -3.40 1.72
CA SER A 53 14.05 -4.20 2.02
C SER A 53 14.93 -3.50 3.06
N LEU A 54 15.23 -2.22 2.86
CA LEU A 54 16.01 -1.41 3.80
C LEU A 54 15.35 -1.32 5.18
N GLU A 55 14.03 -1.11 5.24
CA GLU A 55 13.26 -1.10 6.49
C GLU A 55 13.43 -2.41 7.26
N SER A 56 13.26 -3.55 6.59
CA SER A 56 13.43 -4.87 7.22
C SER A 56 14.84 -5.10 7.75
N THR A 57 15.86 -4.57 7.05
CA THR A 57 17.26 -4.66 7.46
C THR A 57 17.58 -3.71 8.62
N THR A 58 17.13 -2.45 8.54
CA THR A 58 17.34 -1.42 9.58
C THR A 58 16.66 -1.74 10.91
N ALA A 59 15.57 -2.52 10.90
CA ALA A 59 14.88 -2.99 12.10
C ALA A 59 15.77 -3.85 13.03
N LEU A 60 16.90 -4.38 12.52
CA LEU A 60 17.83 -5.23 13.27
C LEU A 60 18.95 -4.46 13.97
N TYR A 61 19.15 -3.17 13.68
CA TYR A 61 20.28 -2.39 14.17
C TYR A 61 19.87 -1.41 15.29
N ARG A 62 20.79 -1.14 16.24
CA ARG A 62 20.57 -0.26 17.40
C ARG A 62 20.76 1.24 17.07
N CYS A 63 20.09 1.73 16.04
CA CYS A 63 20.17 3.15 15.66
C CYS A 63 18.79 3.81 15.81
N PRO A 64 18.63 4.90 16.59
CA PRO A 64 17.32 5.49 16.85
C PRO A 64 16.76 6.32 15.68
N GLN A 65 17.57 6.91 14.80
CA GLN A 65 17.09 7.85 13.77
C GLN A 65 16.81 7.19 12.43
N LEU A 66 17.73 6.38 11.92
CA LEU A 66 17.64 5.79 10.58
C LEU A 66 16.38 4.94 10.37
N PRO A 67 15.99 3.99 11.25
CA PRO A 67 14.79 3.18 11.05
C PRO A 67 13.51 4.03 11.04
N ARG A 68 13.46 5.09 11.87
CA ARG A 68 12.33 6.02 11.92
C ARG A 68 12.25 6.85 10.64
N PHE A 69 13.39 7.31 10.14
CA PHE A 69 13.45 8.04 8.88
C PHE A 69 13.06 7.15 7.69
N VAL A 70 13.54 5.90 7.65
CA VAL A 70 13.20 4.93 6.60
C VAL A 70 11.73 4.56 6.64
N TYR A 71 11.15 4.39 7.83
CA TYR A 71 9.70 4.19 8.00
C TYR A 71 8.92 5.39 7.46
N ASP A 72 9.25 6.62 7.88
CA ASP A 72 8.56 7.83 7.40
C ASP A 72 8.72 8.02 5.88
N MET A 73 9.90 7.70 5.34
CA MET A 73 10.19 7.71 3.91
C MET A 73 9.30 6.73 3.15
N LYS A 74 9.19 5.48 3.60
CA LYS A 74 8.28 4.49 3.00
C LYS A 74 6.85 5.02 2.96
N ARG A 75 6.37 5.55 4.09
CA ARG A 75 5.02 6.11 4.22
C ARG A 75 4.79 7.27 3.26
N PHE A 76 5.74 8.19 3.17
CA PHE A 76 5.69 9.32 2.24
C PHE A 76 5.60 8.86 0.79
N ILE A 77 6.47 7.94 0.36
CA ILE A 77 6.52 7.50 -1.04
C ILE A 77 5.26 6.76 -1.44
N LEU A 78 4.74 5.88 -0.59
CA LEU A 78 3.48 5.18 -0.84
C LEU A 78 2.31 6.16 -0.97
N TYR A 79 2.26 7.18 -0.11
CA TYR A 79 1.24 8.22 -0.15
C TYR A 79 1.34 9.10 -1.41
N SER A 80 2.55 9.55 -1.76
CA SER A 80 2.79 10.46 -2.88
C SER A 80 3.07 9.77 -4.20
N ARG A 81 2.89 8.44 -4.28
CA ARG A 81 3.32 7.61 -5.41
C ARG A 81 2.85 8.14 -6.75
N SER A 82 1.55 8.39 -6.87
CA SER A 82 0.93 8.88 -8.11
C SER A 82 1.57 10.20 -8.59
N ALA A 83 1.85 11.11 -7.67
CA ALA A 83 2.51 12.38 -7.99
C ALA A 83 3.97 12.19 -8.42
N ILE A 84 4.72 11.29 -7.78
CA ILE A 84 6.12 10.97 -8.14
C ILE A 84 6.18 10.34 -9.54
N GLU A 85 5.22 9.47 -9.87
CA GLU A 85 5.19 8.78 -11.17
C GLU A 85 4.77 9.70 -12.33
N GLN A 86 3.98 10.73 -12.05
CA GLN A 86 3.36 11.58 -13.09
C GLN A 86 4.01 12.94 -13.26
N ALA A 87 4.78 13.42 -12.28
CA ALA A 87 5.25 14.80 -12.26
C ALA A 87 6.72 14.92 -11.84
N PRO A 88 7.46 15.91 -12.38
CA PRO A 88 8.84 16.17 -11.98
C PRO A 88 8.91 16.78 -10.57
N LEU A 89 10.13 16.85 -10.03
CA LEU A 89 10.43 17.24 -8.64
C LEU A 89 9.79 18.55 -8.23
N GLN A 90 9.81 19.55 -9.11
CA GLN A 90 9.27 20.88 -8.82
C GLN A 90 7.76 20.83 -8.53
N THR A 91 7.06 19.89 -9.15
CA THR A 91 5.60 19.74 -9.01
C THR A 91 5.27 18.80 -7.86
N TYR A 92 5.88 17.61 -7.80
CA TYR A 92 5.51 16.65 -6.77
C TYR A 92 6.05 17.05 -5.38
N CYS A 93 7.06 17.91 -5.24
CA CYS A 93 7.46 18.46 -3.93
C CYS A 93 6.29 19.12 -3.17
N SER A 94 5.24 19.54 -3.89
CA SER A 94 4.00 19.99 -3.25
C SER A 94 3.36 18.95 -2.32
N THR A 95 3.61 17.65 -2.53
CA THR A 95 3.11 16.58 -1.64
C THR A 95 3.70 16.64 -0.24
N LEU A 96 4.89 17.25 -0.06
CA LEU A 96 5.49 17.50 1.26
C LEU A 96 4.60 18.41 2.13
N VAL A 97 3.83 19.32 1.51
CA VAL A 97 2.87 20.18 2.22
C VAL A 97 1.79 19.34 2.89
N PHE A 98 1.35 18.28 2.22
CA PHE A 98 0.28 17.38 2.66
C PHE A 98 0.77 16.22 3.53
N ALA A 99 2.09 16.06 3.71
CA ALA A 99 2.63 15.13 4.69
C ALA A 99 2.31 15.58 6.13
N PRO A 100 2.18 14.64 7.08
CA PRO A 100 1.93 14.94 8.50
C PRO A 100 2.94 15.90 9.12
N GLU A 101 2.55 16.62 10.17
CA GLU A 101 3.43 17.58 10.85
C GLU A 101 4.67 16.89 11.48
N GLY A 102 4.49 15.66 11.97
CA GLY A 102 5.54 14.82 12.53
C GLY A 102 6.46 14.18 11.49
N SER A 103 6.17 14.27 10.18
CA SER A 103 6.99 13.63 9.15
C SER A 103 8.44 14.14 9.18
N MET A 104 9.39 13.20 9.25
CA MET A 104 10.82 13.48 9.21
C MET A 104 11.24 13.91 7.81
N VAL A 105 10.70 13.30 6.75
CA VAL A 105 10.93 13.69 5.36
C VAL A 105 10.45 15.12 5.11
N LYS A 106 9.26 15.49 5.60
CA LYS A 106 8.75 16.87 5.52
C LYS A 106 9.69 17.88 6.19
N ARG A 107 10.21 17.53 7.37
CA ARG A 107 11.17 18.38 8.10
C ARG A 107 12.50 18.50 7.37
N GLN A 108 13.01 17.39 6.85
CA GLN A 108 14.28 17.31 6.13
C GLN A 108 14.26 18.13 4.83
N PHE A 109 13.18 18.02 4.05
CA PHE A 109 13.05 18.68 2.74
C PHE A 109 12.14 19.92 2.79
N ARG A 110 12.10 20.62 3.94
CA ARG A 110 11.25 21.80 4.12
C ARG A 110 11.56 22.89 3.09
N ASP A 111 12.82 23.05 2.71
CA ASP A 111 13.25 24.05 1.72
C ASP A 111 12.74 23.76 0.30
N CYS A 112 12.46 22.50 -0.01
CA CYS A 112 11.86 22.08 -1.28
C CYS A 112 10.35 22.37 -1.32
N ALA A 113 9.70 22.51 -0.16
CA ALA A 113 8.28 22.83 -0.09
C ALA A 113 8.03 24.30 -0.43
N CYS A 114 6.87 24.57 -1.05
CA CYS A 114 6.53 25.89 -1.59
C CYS A 114 6.58 27.02 -0.54
N ARG A 115 7.62 27.84 -0.58
CA ARG A 115 7.83 29.01 0.32
C ARG A 115 6.74 30.09 0.19
N TRP A 116 6.04 30.14 -0.93
CA TRP A 116 5.00 31.15 -1.19
C TRP A 116 3.68 30.86 -0.46
N LEU A 117 3.46 29.63 0.00
CA LEU A 117 2.23 29.25 0.68
C LEU A 117 2.24 29.76 2.12
N ARG A 118 1.64 30.95 2.34
CA ARG A 118 1.63 31.64 3.65
C ARG A 118 0.86 30.90 4.76
N ARG A 119 -0.08 30.02 4.39
CA ARG A 119 -0.87 29.23 5.34
C ARG A 119 -0.88 27.78 4.88
N LEU A 120 -0.17 26.93 5.62
CA LEU A 120 -0.21 25.48 5.43
C LEU A 120 -1.56 24.95 5.93
N PRO A 121 -2.16 23.98 5.22
CA PRO A 121 -3.30 23.26 5.76
C PRO A 121 -2.90 22.54 7.05
N LYS A 122 -3.77 22.54 8.06
CA LYS A 122 -3.53 21.82 9.31
C LYS A 122 -3.54 20.33 9.01
N MET A 123 -2.41 19.67 9.22
CA MET A 123 -2.26 18.24 8.98
C MET A 123 -2.31 17.48 10.30
N ASN A 124 -2.62 16.18 10.22
CA ASN A 124 -2.45 15.31 11.38
C ASN A 124 -0.97 15.25 11.77
N HIS A 125 -0.71 14.95 13.04
CA HIS A 125 0.66 14.81 13.51
C HIS A 125 1.34 13.59 12.88
N ASP A 126 0.61 12.48 12.76
CA ASP A 126 1.12 11.21 12.26
C ASP A 126 0.40 10.78 10.98
N TRP A 127 1.02 9.83 10.27
CA TRP A 127 0.40 9.19 9.11
C TRP A 127 -0.89 8.48 9.51
N ASN A 128 -1.94 8.60 8.68
CA ASN A 128 -3.16 7.84 8.87
C ASN A 128 -2.92 6.34 8.60
N ALA A 129 -3.86 5.48 8.98
CA ALA A 129 -3.74 4.04 8.75
C ALA A 129 -3.74 3.64 7.25
N LEU A 130 -4.07 4.54 6.32
CA LEU A 130 -4.03 4.32 4.88
C LEU A 130 -2.61 3.97 4.43
N LEU A 131 -2.41 2.88 3.70
CA LEU A 131 -1.09 2.51 3.17
C LEU A 131 -0.88 3.05 1.77
N GLN A 132 -1.77 2.71 0.84
CA GLN A 132 -1.63 3.08 -0.57
C GLN A 132 -2.93 2.89 -1.35
N THR A 133 -3.06 3.65 -2.45
CA THR A 133 -4.13 3.49 -3.45
C THR A 133 -3.55 2.89 -4.73
N LEU A 134 -4.10 1.77 -5.17
CA LEU A 134 -3.77 1.08 -6.40
C LEU A 134 -4.78 1.49 -7.46
N GLU A 135 -4.29 2.16 -8.50
CA GLU A 135 -5.08 2.62 -9.64
C GLU A 135 -4.69 1.82 -10.88
N GLY A 136 -5.67 1.39 -11.67
CA GLY A 136 -5.38 0.66 -12.91
C GLY A 136 -6.56 -0.09 -13.51
N HIS A 137 -7.62 -0.35 -12.73
CA HIS A 137 -8.88 -0.81 -13.30
C HIS A 137 -9.65 0.35 -13.92
N SER A 138 -10.28 0.11 -15.06
CA SER A 138 -11.11 1.11 -15.77
C SER A 138 -12.60 1.00 -15.42
N GLY A 139 -12.96 0.03 -14.58
CA GLY A 139 -14.34 -0.24 -14.16
C GLY A 139 -14.43 -0.63 -12.69
N LEU A 140 -15.65 -0.94 -12.26
CA LEU A 140 -15.98 -1.32 -10.87
C LEU A 140 -15.14 -2.52 -10.43
N VAL A 141 -14.46 -2.45 -9.27
CA VAL A 141 -13.84 -3.64 -8.67
C VAL A 141 -14.93 -4.49 -8.03
N TYR A 142 -14.99 -5.77 -8.40
CA TYR A 142 -15.97 -6.75 -7.91
C TYR A 142 -15.43 -7.73 -6.88
N ALA A 143 -14.13 -7.94 -6.83
CA ALA A 143 -13.54 -8.81 -5.82
C ALA A 143 -12.13 -8.35 -5.53
N VAL A 144 -11.72 -8.51 -4.27
CA VAL A 144 -10.36 -8.31 -3.81
C VAL A 144 -10.01 -9.49 -2.89
N ALA A 145 -8.80 -10.04 -3.01
CA ALA A 145 -8.35 -11.14 -2.17
C ALA A 145 -6.84 -11.06 -1.94
N PHE A 146 -6.38 -11.34 -0.72
CA PHE A 146 -4.96 -11.54 -0.44
C PHE A 146 -4.59 -13.01 -0.69
N ALA A 147 -3.39 -13.22 -1.22
CA ALA A 147 -2.76 -14.53 -1.18
C ALA A 147 -2.47 -14.92 0.29
N PRO A 148 -2.41 -16.22 0.60
CA PRO A 148 -2.07 -16.70 1.94
C PRO A 148 -0.70 -16.23 2.43
N ASP A 149 0.20 -15.83 1.52
CA ASP A 149 1.51 -15.29 1.84
C ASP A 149 1.50 -13.80 2.22
N GLY A 150 0.35 -13.11 2.06
CA GLY A 150 0.17 -11.68 2.32
C GLY A 150 0.94 -10.74 1.37
N LYS A 151 1.72 -11.28 0.43
CA LYS A 151 2.58 -10.51 -0.48
C LYS A 151 1.85 -10.17 -1.77
N THR A 152 0.91 -11.00 -2.18
CA THR A 152 0.13 -10.77 -3.40
C THR A 152 -1.29 -10.36 -3.05
N LEU A 153 -1.75 -9.28 -3.65
CA LEU A 153 -3.14 -8.83 -3.61
C LEU A 153 -3.73 -8.98 -5.00
N VAL A 154 -4.93 -9.53 -5.11
CA VAL A 154 -5.61 -9.73 -6.39
C VAL A 154 -6.88 -8.94 -6.40
N SER A 155 -7.16 -8.28 -7.51
CA SER A 155 -8.43 -7.59 -7.75
C SER A 155 -9.05 -8.01 -9.08
N ALA A 156 -10.36 -8.24 -9.08
CA ALA A 156 -11.17 -8.46 -10.27
C ALA A 156 -12.08 -7.26 -10.51
N SER A 157 -12.29 -6.90 -11.78
CA SER A 157 -13.07 -5.73 -12.18
C SER A 157 -14.08 -6.00 -13.29
N TYR A 158 -15.05 -5.11 -13.41
CA TYR A 158 -16.00 -5.03 -14.52
C TYR A 158 -15.31 -4.82 -15.88
N ASP A 159 -14.08 -4.31 -15.88
CA ASP A 159 -13.25 -4.20 -17.08
C ASP A 159 -12.83 -5.57 -17.66
N ARG A 160 -13.30 -6.68 -17.06
CA ARG A 160 -13.05 -8.08 -17.46
C ARG A 160 -11.60 -8.51 -17.24
N THR A 161 -10.84 -7.71 -16.49
CA THR A 161 -9.48 -8.04 -16.11
C THR A 161 -9.37 -8.41 -14.65
N VAL A 162 -8.42 -9.29 -14.37
CA VAL A 162 -7.88 -9.55 -13.04
C VAL A 162 -6.49 -8.98 -12.97
N LYS A 163 -6.20 -8.24 -11.91
CA LYS A 163 -4.91 -7.62 -11.66
C LYS A 163 -4.30 -8.21 -10.41
N LEU A 164 -3.04 -8.64 -10.54
CA LEU A 164 -2.21 -9.10 -9.44
C LEU A 164 -1.30 -7.95 -9.04
N TRP A 165 -1.31 -7.62 -7.76
CA TRP A 165 -0.55 -6.53 -7.17
C TRP A 165 0.40 -7.08 -6.12
N ASP A 166 1.60 -6.53 -6.05
CA ASP A 166 2.42 -6.67 -4.85
C ASP A 166 1.79 -5.85 -3.71
N ALA A 167 1.44 -6.49 -2.59
CA ALA A 167 0.76 -5.84 -1.47
C ALA A 167 1.66 -4.83 -0.73
N GLY A 168 2.99 -5.04 -0.76
CA GLY A 168 3.96 -4.21 -0.06
C GLY A 168 4.37 -2.97 -0.85
N SER A 169 4.56 -3.11 -2.16
CA SER A 169 4.98 -2.03 -3.06
C SER A 169 3.83 -1.44 -3.88
N GLY A 170 2.68 -2.14 -3.94
CA GLY A 170 1.50 -1.75 -4.71
C GLY A 170 1.65 -1.93 -6.22
N VAL A 171 2.60 -2.74 -6.66
CA VAL A 171 3.00 -2.80 -8.07
C VAL A 171 2.11 -3.77 -8.81
N LEU A 172 1.57 -3.36 -9.95
CA LEU A 172 0.87 -4.27 -10.85
C LEU A 172 1.86 -5.27 -11.44
N GLN A 173 1.80 -6.52 -10.98
CA GLN A 173 2.65 -7.61 -11.44
C GLN A 173 2.11 -8.24 -12.72
N GLN A 174 0.79 -8.43 -12.78
CA GLN A 174 0.15 -9.08 -13.92
C GLN A 174 -1.25 -8.54 -14.15
N THR A 175 -1.64 -8.42 -15.42
CA THR A 175 -3.03 -8.26 -15.83
C THR A 175 -3.44 -9.46 -16.66
N LEU A 176 -4.53 -10.09 -16.27
CA LEU A 176 -5.15 -11.22 -16.94
C LEU A 176 -6.47 -10.74 -17.53
N ASP A 177 -6.59 -10.74 -18.86
CA ASP A 177 -7.88 -10.55 -19.51
C ASP A 177 -8.61 -11.89 -19.52
N ILE A 178 -9.77 -11.93 -18.86
CA ILE A 178 -10.55 -13.15 -18.68
C ILE A 178 -11.76 -13.13 -19.62
N GLY A 179 -12.01 -12.03 -20.33
CA GLY A 179 -13.12 -11.86 -21.26
C GLY A 179 -14.50 -11.87 -20.59
N ASN A 180 -14.56 -12.06 -19.28
CA ASN A 180 -15.78 -12.16 -18.49
C ASN A 180 -15.60 -11.51 -17.11
N THR A 181 -16.72 -11.10 -16.49
CA THR A 181 -16.70 -10.46 -15.17
C THR A 181 -16.61 -11.50 -14.06
N ILE A 182 -15.67 -11.31 -13.13
CA ILE A 182 -15.51 -12.14 -11.93
C ILE A 182 -16.12 -11.43 -10.73
N TYR A 183 -16.98 -12.15 -10.00
CA TYR A 183 -17.70 -11.62 -8.85
C TYR A 183 -17.12 -12.06 -7.51
N ALA A 184 -16.29 -13.11 -7.50
CA ALA A 184 -15.59 -13.56 -6.30
C ALA A 184 -14.23 -14.16 -6.67
N LEU A 185 -13.24 -13.87 -5.83
CA LEU A 185 -11.89 -14.41 -5.88
C LEU A 185 -11.55 -15.00 -4.52
N THR A 186 -11.05 -16.23 -4.51
CA THR A 186 -10.50 -16.87 -3.31
C THR A 186 -9.25 -17.63 -3.68
N PHE A 187 -8.18 -17.47 -2.90
CA PHE A 187 -7.01 -18.32 -3.03
C PHE A 187 -7.30 -19.72 -2.49
N PHE A 188 -6.63 -20.72 -3.06
CA PHE A 188 -6.49 -22.02 -2.43
C PHE A 188 -5.39 -21.97 -1.36
N ASP A 189 -5.43 -22.93 -0.44
CA ASP A 189 -4.48 -23.03 0.68
C ASP A 189 -3.02 -23.19 0.23
N ASP A 190 -2.80 -23.55 -1.04
CA ASP A 190 -1.49 -23.71 -1.68
C ASP A 190 -0.83 -22.39 -2.10
N SER A 191 -1.47 -21.24 -1.87
CA SER A 191 -1.01 -19.88 -2.22
C SER A 191 -0.70 -19.60 -3.70
N THR A 192 -0.89 -20.58 -4.58
CA THR A 192 -0.48 -20.53 -5.99
C THR A 192 -1.66 -20.68 -6.93
N SER A 193 -2.75 -21.28 -6.47
CA SER A 193 -3.98 -21.44 -7.23
C SER A 193 -5.01 -20.39 -6.81
N LEU A 194 -5.71 -19.82 -7.80
CA LEU A 194 -6.82 -18.88 -7.60
C LEU A 194 -8.12 -19.49 -8.09
N ARG A 195 -9.14 -19.47 -7.24
CA ARG A 195 -10.52 -19.77 -7.63
C ARG A 195 -11.24 -18.47 -7.95
N ALA A 196 -11.71 -18.36 -9.18
CA ALA A 196 -12.56 -17.26 -9.64
C ALA A 196 -13.98 -17.79 -9.90
N VAL A 197 -15.00 -17.09 -9.39
CA VAL A 197 -16.40 -17.37 -9.74
C VAL A 197 -16.79 -16.48 -10.91
N LEU A 198 -17.05 -17.11 -12.06
CA LEU A 198 -17.47 -16.48 -13.31
C LEU A 198 -18.99 -16.53 -13.45
N GLY A 199 -19.61 -15.45 -13.95
CA GLY A 199 -21.02 -15.42 -14.36
C GLY A 199 -21.97 -14.63 -13.45
N SER A 200 -23.18 -14.35 -13.94
CA SER A 200 -24.19 -13.52 -13.28
C SER A 200 -24.78 -14.21 -12.04
N LEU A 201 -24.56 -13.67 -10.84
CA LEU A 201 -25.42 -13.99 -9.70
C LEU A 201 -26.80 -13.39 -9.95
N PRO A 202 -27.90 -14.18 -9.90
CA PRO A 202 -29.23 -13.62 -9.94
C PRO A 202 -29.46 -12.78 -8.69
N ILE A 203 -29.96 -11.57 -8.91
CA ILE A 203 -30.36 -10.63 -7.88
C ILE A 203 -31.48 -11.31 -7.04
N LEU A 204 -31.25 -11.44 -5.73
CA LEU A 204 -32.14 -11.99 -4.68
C LEU A 204 -32.16 -13.52 -4.52
N SER A 205 -31.37 -14.04 -3.59
CA SER A 205 -31.86 -15.01 -2.58
C SER A 205 -30.84 -15.14 -1.43
N PRO A 206 -31.28 -15.16 -0.15
CA PRO A 206 -30.38 -15.44 0.96
C PRO A 206 -30.08 -16.93 0.94
N LEU A 207 -28.89 -17.35 0.51
CA LEU A 207 -28.46 -18.72 0.72
C LEU A 207 -28.13 -18.91 2.20
N SER A 208 -29.16 -19.30 2.97
CA SER A 208 -28.98 -20.02 4.21
C SER A 208 -28.57 -21.47 3.93
N SER A 209 -27.70 -21.96 4.80
CA SER A 209 -27.32 -23.36 5.08
C SER A 209 -26.43 -24.12 4.07
N GLY A 210 -25.12 -24.09 4.38
CA GLY A 210 -24.21 -25.26 4.39
C GLY A 210 -23.73 -25.73 3.01
N ILE A 211 -22.45 -26.02 2.73
CA ILE A 211 -21.31 -26.55 3.48
C ILE A 211 -20.10 -26.31 2.53
N GLY A 212 -18.89 -25.93 2.93
CA GLY A 212 -18.35 -25.44 4.17
C GLY A 212 -17.33 -24.37 3.81
N VAL A 213 -17.47 -23.20 4.41
CA VAL A 213 -16.40 -22.21 4.47
C VAL A 213 -15.42 -22.77 5.49
N THR A 214 -14.45 -23.59 5.05
CA THR A 214 -13.19 -23.64 5.77
C THR A 214 -12.53 -22.29 5.53
N SER A 215 -13.00 -21.29 6.28
CA SER A 215 -12.13 -20.20 6.65
C SER A 215 -10.99 -20.91 7.35
N LEU A 216 -9.81 -20.96 6.72
CA LEU A 216 -8.62 -21.15 7.51
C LEU A 216 -8.61 -19.96 8.48
N GLN A 217 -9.06 -20.24 9.70
CA GLN A 217 -8.93 -19.37 10.86
C GLN A 217 -7.44 -19.20 11.10
N TYR A 218 -6.83 -18.28 10.38
CA TYR A 218 -5.90 -17.40 11.05
C TYR A 218 -6.75 -16.60 12.04
N PRO A 219 -6.35 -16.43 13.30
CA PRO A 219 -7.09 -15.61 14.25
C PRO A 219 -6.95 -14.15 13.83
N SER A 220 -7.60 -13.78 12.73
CA SER A 220 -7.75 -12.40 12.29
C SER A 220 -8.66 -11.77 13.33
N SER A 221 -8.10 -10.88 14.13
CA SER A 221 -8.81 -10.16 15.16
C SER A 221 -9.89 -9.23 14.61
N ILE A 222 -9.94 -9.01 13.29
CA ILE A 222 -10.75 -7.98 12.64
C ILE A 222 -11.97 -8.61 11.95
N PHE A 223 -13.16 -8.18 12.35
CA PHE A 223 -14.45 -8.59 11.80
C PHE A 223 -15.23 -7.36 11.33
N ILE A 224 -16.10 -7.53 10.34
CA ILE A 224 -16.94 -6.43 9.85
C ILE A 224 -18.39 -6.77 10.18
N ASN A 225 -18.95 -6.06 11.16
CA ASN A 225 -20.35 -6.18 11.58
C ASN A 225 -21.01 -4.81 11.46
N ASP A 226 -22.20 -4.77 10.85
CA ASP A 226 -23.09 -3.60 10.80
C ASP A 226 -22.38 -2.27 10.44
N LEU A 227 -21.61 -2.27 9.33
CA LEU A 227 -20.95 -1.09 8.78
C LEU A 227 -19.74 -0.58 9.60
N TRP A 228 -19.29 -1.34 10.59
CA TRP A 228 -18.09 -1.08 11.37
C TRP A 228 -17.01 -2.13 11.08
N ILE A 229 -15.77 -1.66 10.93
CA ILE A 229 -14.61 -2.53 11.05
C ILE A 229 -14.35 -2.66 12.55
N SER A 230 -14.49 -3.86 13.08
CA SER A 230 -14.32 -4.17 14.50
C SER A 230 -13.09 -5.04 14.72
N SER A 231 -12.35 -4.84 15.80
CA SER A 231 -11.26 -5.72 16.21
C SER A 231 -11.48 -6.25 17.62
N HIS A 232 -11.33 -7.56 17.83
CA HIS A 232 -11.45 -8.23 19.12
C HIS A 232 -12.71 -7.81 19.92
N THR A 233 -13.84 -7.56 19.24
CA THR A 233 -15.15 -7.08 19.76
C THR A 233 -15.34 -5.55 19.89
N GLU A 234 -14.32 -4.73 19.67
CA GLU A 234 -14.44 -3.26 19.68
C GLU A 234 -14.66 -2.69 18.27
N ARG A 235 -15.54 -1.68 18.16
CA ARG A 235 -15.78 -0.93 16.91
C ARG A 235 -14.64 0.05 16.67
N VAL A 236 -13.82 -0.19 15.64
CA VAL A 236 -12.58 0.58 15.37
C VAL A 236 -12.84 1.70 14.37
N ILE A 237 -13.54 1.44 13.27
CA ILE A 237 -13.74 2.44 12.20
C ILE A 237 -15.16 2.40 11.65
N TRP A 238 -15.80 3.57 11.60
CA TRP A 238 -17.02 3.81 10.85
C TRP A 238 -16.70 4.46 9.51
N LEU A 239 -17.22 3.89 8.41
CA LEU A 239 -17.03 4.43 7.06
C LEU A 239 -18.29 5.18 6.59
N PRO A 240 -18.18 6.50 6.30
CA PRO A 240 -19.29 7.26 5.72
C PRO A 240 -19.75 6.64 4.39
N PRO A 241 -21.04 6.73 4.02
CA PRO A 241 -21.60 6.07 2.84
C PRO A 241 -20.80 6.28 1.54
N GLU A 242 -20.23 7.49 1.38
CA GLU A 242 -19.45 7.92 0.22
C GLU A 242 -18.09 7.23 0.09
N TYR A 243 -17.54 6.74 1.21
CA TYR A 243 -16.26 6.03 1.28
C TYR A 243 -16.45 4.53 1.51
N ARG A 244 -17.68 4.02 1.38
CA ARG A 244 -17.93 2.60 1.63
C ARG A 244 -17.35 1.76 0.50
N PRO A 245 -16.43 0.84 0.84
CA PRO A 245 -15.93 -0.12 -0.12
C PRO A 245 -17.05 -1.07 -0.50
N ARG A 246 -17.04 -1.55 -1.74
CA ARG A 246 -18.00 -2.55 -2.20
C ARG A 246 -17.55 -3.97 -1.82
N PHE A 247 -16.23 -4.16 -1.76
CA PHE A 247 -15.59 -5.43 -1.41
C PHE A 247 -14.40 -5.19 -0.50
N ILE A 248 -14.17 -6.15 0.40
CA ILE A 248 -13.15 -6.04 1.45
C ILE A 248 -12.41 -7.37 1.54
N ALA A 249 -11.08 -7.30 1.69
CA ALA A 249 -10.24 -8.43 2.04
C ALA A 249 -9.38 -8.07 3.24
N VAL A 250 -9.09 -9.04 4.12
CA VAL A 250 -8.28 -8.83 5.32
C VAL A 250 -7.15 -9.85 5.34
N TYR A 251 -5.93 -9.38 5.61
CA TYR A 251 -4.77 -10.21 5.89
C TYR A 251 -4.05 -9.66 7.11
N GLU A 252 -3.93 -10.45 8.17
CA GLU A 252 -3.41 -10.04 9.49
C GLU A 252 -4.07 -8.74 10.00
N CYS A 253 -3.35 -7.61 9.90
CA CYS A 253 -3.78 -6.27 10.30
C CYS A 253 -4.00 -5.32 9.12
N ILE A 254 -3.89 -5.82 7.89
CA ILE A 254 -4.06 -5.05 6.67
C ILE A 254 -5.43 -5.35 6.05
N VAL A 255 -6.18 -4.31 5.76
CA VAL A 255 -7.48 -4.36 5.10
C VAL A 255 -7.34 -3.77 3.71
N ALA A 256 -7.77 -4.50 2.69
CA ALA A 256 -7.88 -4.05 1.32
C ALA A 256 -9.34 -3.78 0.95
N PHE A 257 -9.58 -2.71 0.21
CA PHE A 257 -10.88 -2.16 -0.13
C PHE A 257 -11.00 -1.99 -1.64
N GLY A 258 -12.01 -2.59 -2.26
CA GLY A 258 -12.36 -2.38 -3.67
C GLY A 258 -13.47 -1.35 -3.84
N TYR A 259 -13.26 -0.36 -4.71
CA TYR A 259 -14.20 0.74 -4.96
C TYR A 259 -14.84 0.67 -6.35
N THR A 260 -15.96 1.38 -6.49
CA THR A 260 -16.68 1.57 -7.76
C THR A 260 -15.87 2.36 -8.78
N SER A 261 -14.91 3.17 -8.33
CA SER A 261 -14.02 3.94 -9.19
C SER A 261 -12.94 3.10 -9.89
N GLY A 262 -12.84 1.81 -9.60
CA GLY A 262 -11.71 0.97 -10.06
C GLY A 262 -10.48 1.03 -9.16
N ARG A 263 -10.54 1.84 -8.09
CA ARG A 263 -9.45 1.93 -7.12
C ARG A 263 -9.48 0.75 -6.16
N VAL A 264 -8.29 0.29 -5.78
CA VAL A 264 -8.10 -0.61 -4.63
C VAL A 264 -7.28 0.13 -3.58
N MET A 265 -7.73 0.15 -2.33
CA MET A 265 -7.02 0.82 -1.23
C MET A 265 -6.58 -0.20 -0.20
N THR A 266 -5.37 -0.08 0.32
CA THR A 266 -4.94 -0.87 1.49
C THR A 266 -4.76 0.02 2.71
N MET A 267 -5.06 -0.52 3.88
CA MET A 267 -5.03 0.17 5.17
C MET A 267 -4.48 -0.76 6.24
N LYS A 268 -3.55 -0.29 7.07
CA LYS A 268 -3.03 -1.04 8.22
C LYS A 268 -3.71 -0.56 9.50
N LEU A 269 -4.34 -1.46 10.22
CA LEU A 269 -4.88 -1.19 11.55
C LEU A 269 -3.78 -1.39 12.59
N THR A 270 -3.53 -0.38 13.41
CA THR A 270 -2.73 -0.50 14.63
C THR A 270 -3.68 -0.88 15.76
N LEU A 271 -3.56 -2.11 16.23
CA LEU A 271 -4.28 -2.64 17.39
C LEU A 271 -3.45 -2.50 18.65
#